data_AF-A0A1Z4IDL7-F1
#
_entry.id   AF-A0A1Z4IDL7-F1
#
_cell.length_a   1.000
_cell.length_b   1.000
_cell.length_c   1.000
_cell.angle_alpha   90.00
_cell.angle_beta   90.00
_cell.angle_gamma   90.00
#
_symmetry.space_group_name_H-M   'P 1'
#
loop_
_entity.id
_entity.type
_entity.pdbx_description
1 polymer ?
#
loop_
_entity_poly.entity_id
_entity_poly.type
_entity_poly.pdbx_seq_one_letter_code
_entity_poly.pdbx_strand_id
1 'polypeptide(L)'
;MNFSSARQYFYQEIQQSEEDIDLARAALYIAKEEYPRLDTKEYLNALNTMAMEVEERLPSSRYPLRVIQGINQYLYDDLGFAGNQQDYYDPRNSFLNDVIERRVGIPITLALVYLEIAKRIDFPMEGVGLPGHFLIRPAISDMEIFVDAFNRGEVLFAQDCQDKLNQMFQQSVTLRPEFLATISKRQFLARMLTNLKYIYLRKQDIEKSLSVVERILVLFPEATSELRDRGLLYYQLGYYPQASEDLETYLANVPNAEDAATIRRLLGEIK
;
A
#
# COMPACT_ATOMS: atom_id res chain seq x y z
N MET A 1 22.21 -10.66 -1.35
CA MET A 1 21.00 -11.29 -1.92
C MET A 1 21.02 -11.10 -3.44
N ASN A 2 20.71 -12.13 -4.22
CA ASN A 2 20.62 -12.02 -5.68
C ASN A 2 19.16 -11.69 -6.04
N PHE A 3 18.81 -10.42 -6.08
CA PHE A 3 17.46 -9.95 -6.35
C PHE A 3 17.10 -10.06 -7.85
N SER A 4 15.82 -10.29 -8.15
CA SER A 4 15.28 -10.05 -9.51
C SER A 4 15.54 -8.60 -9.92
N SER A 5 15.60 -8.31 -11.23
CA SER A 5 15.80 -6.93 -11.70
C SER A 5 14.73 -5.98 -11.17
N ALA A 6 13.47 -6.42 -11.10
CA ALA A 6 12.37 -5.67 -10.49
C ALA A 6 12.64 -5.31 -9.02
N ARG A 7 13.11 -6.29 -8.24
CA ARG A 7 13.40 -6.09 -6.82
C ARG A 7 14.65 -5.23 -6.59
N GLN A 8 15.65 -5.29 -7.49
CA GLN A 8 16.79 -4.36 -7.47
C GLN A 8 16.33 -2.92 -7.69
N TYR A 9 15.44 -2.68 -8.67
CA TYR A 9 14.90 -1.34 -8.92
C TYR A 9 14.03 -0.84 -7.76
N PHE A 10 13.18 -1.70 -7.19
CA PHE A 10 12.42 -1.37 -5.99
C PHE A 10 13.35 -0.98 -4.83
N TYR A 11 14.38 -1.79 -4.57
CA TYR A 11 15.37 -1.53 -3.53
C TYR A 11 16.08 -0.19 -3.74
N GLN A 12 16.52 0.11 -4.96
CA GLN A 12 17.17 1.38 -5.27
C GLN A 12 16.25 2.59 -5.02
N GLU A 13 14.97 2.48 -5.41
CA GLU A 13 14.00 3.56 -5.24
C GLU A 13 13.71 3.84 -3.75
N ILE A 14 13.56 2.80 -2.92
CA ILE A 14 13.22 2.97 -1.49
C ILE A 14 14.41 3.38 -0.61
N GLN A 15 15.63 3.36 -1.15
CA GLN A 15 16.84 3.87 -0.48
C GLN A 15 16.97 5.40 -0.59
N GLN A 16 16.16 6.05 -1.41
CA GLN A 16 16.12 7.51 -1.48
C GLN A 16 15.62 8.14 -0.16
N SER A 17 15.81 9.45 0.00
CA SER A 17 15.18 10.18 1.12
C SER A 17 13.65 10.04 1.04
N GLU A 18 12.95 10.24 2.15
CA GLU A 18 11.48 10.13 2.17
C GLU A 18 10.81 11.08 1.16
N GLU A 19 11.37 12.27 0.96
CA GLU A 19 10.88 13.28 0.02
C GLU A 19 11.15 12.88 -1.45
N ASP A 20 12.27 12.18 -1.70
CA ASP A 20 12.74 11.84 -3.05
C ASP A 20 12.19 10.50 -3.58
N ILE A 21 11.64 9.63 -2.72
CA ILE A 21 10.99 8.39 -3.19
C ILE A 21 9.85 8.73 -4.16
N ASP A 22 9.93 8.18 -5.38
CA ASP A 22 8.83 8.20 -6.34
C ASP A 22 7.86 7.05 -6.03
N LEU A 23 6.72 7.40 -5.43
CA LEU A 23 5.76 6.42 -4.92
C LEU A 23 5.12 5.60 -6.05
N ALA A 24 4.66 6.24 -7.14
CA ALA A 24 4.17 5.53 -8.32
C ALA A 24 5.21 4.58 -8.90
N ARG A 25 6.47 5.03 -9.03
CA ARG A 25 7.54 4.19 -9.58
C ARG A 25 7.83 2.99 -8.71
N ALA A 26 7.95 3.18 -7.39
CA ALA A 26 8.12 2.09 -6.45
C ALA A 26 6.95 1.09 -6.50
N ALA A 27 5.71 1.58 -6.58
CA ALA A 27 4.52 0.72 -6.75
C ALA A 27 4.54 -0.06 -8.08
N LEU A 28 5.01 0.53 -9.17
CA LEU A 28 5.18 -0.16 -10.44
C LEU A 28 6.30 -1.21 -10.39
N TYR A 29 7.35 -1.01 -9.57
CA TYR A 29 8.35 -2.06 -9.34
C TYR A 29 7.81 -3.23 -8.53
N ILE A 30 6.88 -3.00 -7.59
CA ILE A 30 6.13 -4.08 -6.94
C ILE A 30 5.36 -4.89 -7.99
N ALA A 31 4.67 -4.22 -8.91
CA ALA A 31 3.93 -4.87 -9.99
C ALA A 31 4.84 -5.59 -11.00
N LYS A 32 6.02 -5.04 -11.32
CA LYS A 32 6.98 -5.62 -12.26
C LYS A 32 7.50 -6.99 -11.81
N GLU A 33 7.41 -7.30 -10.53
CA GLU A 33 7.75 -8.63 -10.02
C GLU A 33 6.70 -9.68 -10.39
N GLU A 34 5.42 -9.30 -10.44
CA GLU A 34 4.34 -10.14 -10.97
C GLU A 34 4.35 -10.15 -12.51
N TYR A 35 4.69 -9.02 -13.12
CA TYR A 35 4.69 -8.80 -14.56
C TYR A 35 6.10 -8.42 -15.07
N PRO A 36 7.01 -9.38 -15.31
CA PRO A 36 8.40 -9.08 -15.66
C PRO A 36 8.58 -8.17 -16.89
N ARG A 37 7.65 -8.27 -17.85
CA ARG A 37 7.64 -7.50 -19.10
C ARG A 37 6.99 -6.12 -18.99
N LEU A 38 6.47 -5.75 -17.81
CA LEU A 38 5.85 -4.44 -17.57
C LEU A 38 6.80 -3.29 -17.92
N ASP A 39 6.36 -2.37 -18.78
CA ASP A 39 7.04 -1.09 -18.99
C ASP A 39 6.51 -0.06 -18.00
N THR A 40 7.29 0.28 -16.99
CA THR A 40 6.87 1.22 -15.96
C THR A 40 6.69 2.64 -16.50
N LYS A 41 7.37 3.01 -17.60
CA LYS A 41 7.27 4.35 -18.18
C LYS A 41 5.89 4.61 -18.79
N GLU A 42 5.26 3.58 -19.35
CA GLU A 42 3.92 3.68 -19.91
C GLU A 42 2.90 4.17 -18.87
N TYR A 43 2.89 3.56 -17.69
CA TYR A 43 1.95 3.92 -16.62
C TYR A 43 2.30 5.25 -15.94
N LEU A 44 3.59 5.60 -15.83
CA LEU A 44 3.99 6.93 -15.38
C LEU A 44 3.52 8.02 -16.35
N ASN A 45 3.58 7.75 -17.66
CA ASN A 45 3.05 8.64 -18.69
C ASN A 45 1.52 8.70 -18.65
N ALA A 46 0.83 7.60 -18.40
CA ALA A 46 -0.62 7.60 -18.22
C ALA A 46 -1.04 8.53 -17.06
N LEU A 47 -0.32 8.51 -15.94
CA LEU A 47 -0.55 9.45 -14.83
C LEU A 47 -0.27 10.92 -15.22
N ASN A 48 0.75 11.17 -16.05
CA ASN A 48 1.01 12.51 -16.60
C ASN A 48 -0.15 12.98 -17.49
N THR A 49 -0.64 12.13 -18.39
CA THR A 49 -1.79 12.45 -19.25
C THR A 49 -3.04 12.74 -18.43
N MET A 50 -3.35 11.89 -17.44
CA MET A 50 -4.48 12.13 -16.53
C MET A 50 -4.36 13.47 -15.80
N ALA A 51 -3.16 13.81 -15.31
CA ALA A 51 -2.93 15.09 -14.63
C ALA A 51 -3.11 16.29 -15.57
N MET A 52 -2.60 16.21 -16.80
CA MET A 52 -2.79 17.26 -17.80
C MET A 52 -4.28 17.47 -18.12
N GLU A 53 -5.04 16.40 -18.33
CA GLU A 53 -6.47 16.50 -18.61
C GLU A 53 -7.27 17.08 -17.43
N VAL A 54 -6.88 16.79 -16.19
CA VAL A 54 -7.44 17.45 -15.00
C VAL A 54 -7.07 18.93 -14.99
N GLU A 55 -5.80 19.27 -15.18
CA GLU A 55 -5.27 20.63 -15.14
C GLU A 55 -5.99 21.57 -16.12
N GLU A 56 -6.25 21.10 -17.35
CA GLU A 56 -6.96 21.88 -18.38
C GLU A 56 -8.40 22.24 -18.01
N ARG A 57 -9.02 21.48 -17.11
CA ARG A 57 -10.41 21.66 -16.65
C ARG A 57 -10.51 22.50 -15.39
N LEU A 58 -9.39 22.69 -14.68
CA LEU A 58 -9.40 23.43 -13.44
C LEU A 58 -9.54 24.93 -13.69
N PRO A 59 -10.37 25.63 -12.91
CA PRO A 59 -10.46 27.08 -12.99
C PRO A 59 -9.12 27.71 -12.59
N SER A 60 -8.84 28.91 -13.10
CA SER A 60 -7.63 29.66 -12.73
C SER A 60 -7.51 29.94 -11.23
N SER A 61 -8.65 30.00 -10.51
CA SER A 61 -8.68 30.09 -9.05
C SER A 61 -8.78 28.70 -8.42
N ARG A 62 -7.67 28.25 -7.82
CA ARG A 62 -7.53 26.89 -7.25
C ARG A 62 -7.92 26.84 -5.78
N TYR A 63 -9.22 26.77 -5.51
CA TYR A 63 -9.70 26.43 -4.17
C TYR A 63 -9.57 24.91 -3.94
N PRO A 64 -9.10 24.43 -2.77
CA PRO A 64 -8.87 23.00 -2.52
C PRO A 64 -10.06 22.09 -2.85
N LEU A 65 -11.27 22.48 -2.42
CA LEU A 65 -12.50 21.71 -2.72
C LEU A 65 -12.84 21.70 -4.21
N ARG A 66 -12.49 22.74 -4.96
CA ARG A 66 -12.69 22.78 -6.42
C ARG A 66 -11.70 21.88 -7.14
N VAL A 67 -10.45 21.82 -6.66
CA VAL A 67 -9.44 20.90 -7.19
C VAL A 67 -9.86 19.45 -6.93
N ILE A 68 -10.28 19.13 -5.70
CA ILE A 68 -10.83 17.82 -5.35
C ILE A 68 -12.02 17.45 -6.24
N GLN A 69 -12.98 18.37 -6.41
CA GLN A 69 -14.13 18.15 -7.28
C GLN A 69 -13.71 17.87 -8.74
N GLY A 70 -12.71 18.60 -9.26
CA GLY A 70 -12.18 18.39 -10.62
C GLY A 70 -11.54 17.03 -10.80
N ILE A 71 -10.71 16.60 -9.84
CA ILE A 71 -10.12 15.25 -9.84
C ILE A 71 -11.22 14.19 -9.74
N ASN A 72 -12.20 14.36 -8.85
CA ASN A 72 -13.30 13.42 -8.67
C ASN A 72 -14.11 13.23 -9.95
N GLN A 73 -14.52 14.33 -10.58
CA GLN A 73 -15.26 14.31 -11.84
C GLN A 73 -14.49 13.52 -12.90
N TYR A 74 -13.20 13.83 -13.06
CA TYR A 74 -12.37 13.17 -14.06
C TYR A 74 -12.16 11.68 -13.77
N LEU A 75 -11.77 11.32 -12.55
CA LEU A 75 -11.49 9.92 -12.23
C LEU A 75 -12.75 9.05 -12.25
N TYR A 76 -13.83 9.51 -11.65
CA TYR A 76 -14.98 8.63 -11.37
C TYR A 76 -16.09 8.74 -12.40
N ASP A 77 -16.30 9.91 -12.99
CA ASP A 77 -17.41 10.10 -13.94
C ASP A 77 -16.93 9.94 -15.38
N ASP A 78 -15.77 10.50 -15.72
CA ASP A 78 -15.22 10.42 -17.08
C ASP A 78 -14.49 9.10 -17.32
N LEU A 79 -13.54 8.76 -16.44
CA LEU A 79 -12.75 7.53 -16.57
C LEU A 79 -13.46 6.31 -15.96
N GLY A 80 -14.36 6.49 -14.98
CA GLY A 80 -15.09 5.38 -14.38
C GLY A 80 -14.24 4.53 -13.42
N PHE A 81 -13.27 5.14 -12.72
CA PHE A 81 -12.57 4.46 -11.65
C PHE A 81 -13.55 4.00 -10.56
N ALA A 82 -13.34 2.80 -10.02
CA ALA A 82 -14.23 2.24 -9.01
C ALA A 82 -13.50 1.35 -7.99
N GLY A 83 -14.01 1.36 -6.76
CA GLY A 83 -13.63 0.39 -5.73
C GLY A 83 -14.14 -1.01 -6.07
N ASN A 84 -13.28 -2.03 -5.98
CA ASN A 84 -13.68 -3.41 -6.22
C ASN A 84 -14.40 -3.99 -4.99
N GLN A 85 -15.73 -3.83 -4.94
CA GLN A 85 -16.55 -4.41 -3.87
C GLN A 85 -16.89 -5.89 -4.11
N GLN A 86 -16.85 -6.35 -5.36
CA GLN A 86 -17.26 -7.71 -5.74
C GLN A 86 -16.17 -8.74 -5.48
N ASP A 87 -14.93 -8.41 -5.82
CA ASP A 87 -13.76 -9.26 -5.63
C ASP A 87 -12.61 -8.43 -5.02
N TYR A 88 -12.84 -7.97 -3.79
CA TYR A 88 -11.91 -7.10 -3.07
C TYR A 88 -10.50 -7.70 -2.95
N TYR A 89 -10.40 -9.02 -2.82
CA TYR A 89 -9.16 -9.76 -2.63
C TYR A 89 -8.53 -10.29 -3.94
N ASP A 90 -8.98 -9.80 -5.10
CA ASP A 90 -8.26 -9.97 -6.36
C ASP A 90 -6.88 -9.28 -6.27
N PRO A 91 -5.74 -10.01 -6.41
CA PRO A 91 -4.40 -9.42 -6.31
C PRO A 91 -4.17 -8.29 -7.31
N ARG A 92 -4.83 -8.33 -8.48
CA ARG A 92 -4.76 -7.26 -9.48
C ARG A 92 -5.24 -5.92 -8.96
N ASN A 93 -6.10 -5.90 -7.92
CA ASN A 93 -6.49 -4.64 -7.29
C ASN A 93 -5.32 -3.96 -6.55
N SER A 94 -4.21 -4.66 -6.30
CA SER A 94 -3.04 -4.15 -5.56
C SER A 94 -1.87 -3.72 -6.45
N PHE A 95 -1.95 -3.97 -7.76
CA PHE A 95 -0.90 -3.63 -8.72
C PHE A 95 -1.29 -2.37 -9.51
N LEU A 96 -0.46 -1.33 -9.46
CA LEU A 96 -0.80 -0.02 -10.03
C LEU A 96 -1.10 -0.08 -11.54
N ASN A 97 -0.41 -0.95 -12.29
CA ASN A 97 -0.67 -1.12 -13.72
C ASN A 97 -2.09 -1.66 -13.99
N ASP A 98 -2.49 -2.72 -13.28
CA ASP A 98 -3.82 -3.31 -13.39
C ASP A 98 -4.90 -2.31 -12.96
N VAL A 99 -4.63 -1.53 -11.90
CA VAL A 99 -5.58 -0.52 -11.40
C VAL A 99 -5.78 0.59 -12.42
N ILE A 100 -4.72 1.04 -13.11
CA ILE A 100 -4.81 2.04 -14.18
C ILE A 100 -5.56 1.48 -15.40
N GLU A 101 -5.26 0.25 -15.83
CA GLU A 101 -5.86 -0.36 -17.01
C GLU A 101 -7.34 -0.71 -16.81
N ARG A 102 -7.62 -1.39 -15.69
CA ARG A 102 -8.97 -1.86 -15.37
C ARG A 102 -9.83 -0.78 -14.76
N ARG A 103 -9.22 0.31 -14.27
CA ARG A 103 -9.85 1.40 -13.51
C ARG A 103 -10.57 0.87 -12.27
N VAL A 104 -10.05 -0.21 -11.70
CA VAL A 104 -10.65 -0.90 -10.55
C VAL A 104 -9.56 -1.22 -9.54
N GLY A 105 -9.77 -0.86 -8.28
CA GLY A 105 -8.76 -1.05 -7.23
C GLY A 105 -9.33 -1.15 -5.82
N ILE A 106 -8.43 -1.16 -4.84
CA ILE A 106 -8.74 -1.08 -3.40
C ILE A 106 -8.43 0.34 -2.87
N PRO A 107 -8.78 0.68 -1.62
CA PRO A 107 -8.64 2.05 -1.12
C PRO A 107 -7.24 2.63 -1.30
N ILE A 108 -6.19 1.88 -0.98
CA ILE A 108 -4.81 2.37 -1.06
C ILE A 108 -4.33 2.58 -2.51
N THR A 109 -4.75 1.76 -3.47
CA THR A 109 -4.29 1.91 -4.87
C THR A 109 -5.07 2.96 -5.64
N LEU A 110 -6.36 3.15 -5.33
CA LEU A 110 -7.13 4.26 -5.86
C LEU A 110 -6.64 5.59 -5.29
N ALA A 111 -6.31 5.61 -3.99
CA ALA A 111 -5.61 6.72 -3.37
C ALA A 111 -4.28 7.03 -4.06
N LEU A 112 -3.49 6.01 -4.43
CA LEU A 112 -2.24 6.22 -5.16
C LEU A 112 -2.45 6.95 -6.49
N VAL A 113 -3.40 6.51 -7.32
CA VAL A 113 -3.73 7.20 -8.59
C VAL A 113 -4.11 8.66 -8.32
N TYR A 114 -4.95 8.89 -7.32
CA TYR A 114 -5.38 10.22 -6.92
C TYR A 114 -4.21 11.12 -6.50
N LEU A 115 -3.37 10.64 -5.57
CA LEU A 115 -2.20 11.38 -5.06
C LEU A 115 -1.24 11.75 -6.18
N GLU A 116 -1.04 10.85 -7.14
CA GLU A 116 -0.13 11.05 -8.26
C GLU A 116 -0.65 12.09 -9.26
N ILE A 117 -1.97 12.15 -9.48
CA ILE A 117 -2.59 13.24 -10.24
C ILE A 117 -2.45 14.56 -9.48
N ALA A 118 -2.85 14.58 -8.21
CA ALA A 118 -2.82 15.78 -7.36
C ALA A 118 -1.40 16.38 -7.27
N LYS A 119 -0.38 15.53 -7.11
CA LYS A 119 1.04 15.94 -7.12
C LYS A 119 1.45 16.63 -8.42
N ARG A 120 0.99 16.16 -9.58
CA ARG A 120 1.39 16.66 -10.90
C ARG A 120 0.74 17.98 -11.29
N ILE A 121 -0.36 18.34 -10.61
CA ILE A 121 -1.05 19.63 -10.78
C ILE A 121 -0.73 20.62 -9.64
N ASP A 122 0.37 20.37 -8.93
CA ASP A 122 0.85 21.17 -7.79
C ASP A 122 -0.19 21.32 -6.66
N PHE A 123 -0.99 20.29 -6.42
CA PHE A 123 -1.93 20.19 -5.30
C PHE A 123 -1.49 19.06 -4.35
N PRO A 124 -0.54 19.32 -3.43
CA PRO A 124 0.03 18.28 -2.60
C PRO A 124 -1.04 17.67 -1.67
N MET A 125 -1.09 16.35 -1.66
CA MET A 125 -1.96 15.55 -0.79
C MET A 125 -1.14 14.45 -0.14
N GLU A 126 -1.61 13.97 1.01
CA GLU A 126 -0.93 12.98 1.85
C GLU A 126 -1.83 11.76 2.08
N GLY A 127 -1.24 10.58 2.19
CA GLY A 127 -1.94 9.36 2.55
C GLY A 127 -2.20 9.26 4.05
N VAL A 128 -3.37 8.77 4.42
CA VAL A 128 -3.83 8.59 5.81
C VAL A 128 -4.25 7.14 6.03
N GLY A 129 -3.60 6.51 7.00
CA GLY A 129 -3.65 5.07 7.23
C GLY A 129 -4.81 4.58 8.11
N LEU A 130 -6.06 4.99 7.85
CA LEU A 130 -7.22 4.58 8.67
C LEU A 130 -7.29 3.05 8.82
N PRO A 131 -7.50 2.50 10.03
CA PRO A 131 -7.64 1.05 10.23
C PRO A 131 -8.74 0.45 9.34
N GLY A 132 -8.42 -0.63 8.63
CA GLY A 132 -9.34 -1.30 7.71
C GLY A 132 -9.58 -0.58 6.38
N HIS A 133 -9.10 0.66 6.21
CA HIS A 133 -9.35 1.48 5.02
C HIS A 133 -8.12 2.29 4.60
N PHE A 134 -8.28 3.21 3.66
CA PHE A 134 -7.23 4.17 3.31
C PHE A 134 -7.86 5.48 2.84
N LEU A 135 -7.38 6.60 3.38
CA LEU A 135 -7.85 7.93 3.03
C LEU A 135 -6.69 8.78 2.53
N ILE A 136 -7.00 9.91 1.92
CA ILE A 136 -6.02 10.94 1.58
C ILE A 136 -6.50 12.29 2.11
N ARG A 137 -5.61 13.26 2.26
CA ARG A 137 -5.97 14.62 2.69
C ARG A 137 -5.12 15.67 1.98
N PRO A 138 -5.61 16.89 1.76
CA PRO A 138 -4.77 18.00 1.34
C PRO A 138 -3.66 18.29 2.34
N ALA A 139 -2.44 18.54 1.85
CA ALA A 139 -1.29 18.96 2.67
C ALA A 139 -1.36 20.48 2.95
N ILE A 140 -2.50 20.95 3.46
CA ILE A 140 -2.79 22.37 3.68
C ILE A 140 -3.11 22.57 5.16
N SER A 141 -2.42 23.50 5.81
CA SER A 141 -2.66 23.88 7.19
C SER A 141 -4.14 24.25 7.43
N ASP A 142 -4.65 23.88 8.59
CA ASP A 142 -6.02 24.17 9.05
C ASP A 142 -7.16 23.52 8.23
N MET A 143 -6.83 22.65 7.28
CA MET A 143 -7.83 21.88 6.53
C MET A 143 -8.01 20.48 7.14
N GLU A 144 -9.14 20.28 7.82
CA GLU A 144 -9.47 19.02 8.52
C GLU A 144 -10.42 18.11 7.71
N ILE A 145 -10.18 18.01 6.41
CA ILE A 145 -10.93 17.09 5.55
C ILE A 145 -10.08 15.89 5.13
N PHE A 146 -10.77 14.79 4.88
CA PHE A 146 -10.23 13.61 4.22
C PHE A 146 -11.00 13.36 2.93
N VAL A 147 -10.40 12.60 2.03
CA VAL A 147 -11.00 12.18 0.78
C VAL A 147 -10.89 10.67 0.68
N ASP A 148 -12.01 10.02 0.40
CA ASP A 148 -12.10 8.58 0.23
C ASP A 148 -12.08 8.21 -1.25
N ALA A 149 -10.90 7.89 -1.77
CA ALA A 149 -10.74 7.53 -3.18
C ALA A 149 -11.45 6.21 -3.56
N PHE A 150 -11.75 5.35 -2.59
CA PHE A 150 -12.52 4.14 -2.83
C PHE A 150 -14.01 4.44 -3.05
N ASN A 151 -14.54 5.42 -2.31
CA ASN A 151 -15.91 5.87 -2.40
C ASN A 151 -16.05 7.13 -3.26
N ARG A 152 -15.47 7.08 -4.48
CA ARG A 152 -15.60 8.13 -5.51
C ARG A 152 -15.18 9.54 -5.04
N GLY A 153 -14.16 9.60 -4.18
CA GLY A 153 -13.62 10.86 -3.69
C GLY A 153 -14.54 11.59 -2.72
N GLU A 154 -15.39 10.85 -2.00
CA GLU A 154 -16.21 11.36 -0.91
C GLU A 154 -15.36 12.19 0.07
N VAL A 155 -15.79 13.42 0.35
CA VAL A 155 -15.14 14.30 1.32
C VAL A 155 -15.69 13.99 2.70
N LEU A 156 -14.78 13.72 3.63
CA LEU A 156 -15.07 13.25 4.97
C LEU A 156 -14.49 14.22 6.02
N PHE A 157 -15.15 14.28 7.17
CA PHE A 157 -14.65 14.86 8.40
C PHE A 157 -14.30 13.77 9.41
N ALA A 158 -13.69 14.16 10.54
CA ALA A 158 -13.30 13.21 11.59
C ALA A 158 -14.47 12.35 12.10
N GLN A 159 -15.68 12.91 12.18
CA GLN A 159 -16.86 12.16 12.61
C GLN A 159 -17.23 11.06 11.59
N ASP A 160 -17.14 11.35 10.29
CA ASP A 160 -17.41 10.34 9.26
C ASP A 160 -16.37 9.21 9.30
N CYS A 161 -15.11 9.53 9.63
CA CYS A 161 -14.06 8.52 9.86
C CYS A 161 -14.39 7.61 11.06
N GLN A 162 -14.95 8.16 12.14
CA GLN A 162 -15.43 7.37 13.28
C GLN A 162 -16.59 6.45 12.89
N ASP A 163 -17.52 6.95 12.07
CA ASP A 163 -18.66 6.16 11.60
C ASP A 163 -18.21 5.02 10.69
N LYS A 164 -17.23 5.26 9.81
CA LYS A 164 -16.60 4.20 9.00
C LYS A 164 -15.91 3.13 9.85
N LEU A 165 -15.21 3.51 10.92
CA LEU A 165 -14.63 2.53 11.86
C LEU A 165 -15.71 1.67 12.51
N ASN A 166 -16.82 2.27 12.94
CA ASN A 166 -17.95 1.55 13.53
C ASN A 166 -18.61 0.57 12.54
N GLN A 167 -18.63 0.89 11.25
CA GLN A 167 -19.16 0.01 10.22
C GLN A 167 -18.22 -1.16 9.89
N MET A 168 -16.91 -0.93 9.90
CA MET A 168 -15.91 -1.95 9.56
C MET A 168 -15.65 -2.95 10.69
N PHE A 169 -15.72 -2.49 11.95
CA PHE A 169 -15.39 -3.32 13.12
C PHE A 169 -16.64 -3.58 13.95
N GLN A 170 -16.87 -4.86 14.30
CA GLN A 170 -18.02 -5.27 15.11
C GLN A 170 -17.96 -4.77 16.56
N GLN A 171 -16.77 -4.40 17.04
CA GLN A 171 -16.55 -3.78 18.34
C GLN A 171 -16.28 -2.29 18.14
N SER A 172 -16.76 -1.44 19.06
CA SER A 172 -16.53 -0.01 19.00
C SER A 172 -15.05 0.32 19.06
N VAL A 173 -14.47 0.66 17.90
CA VAL A 173 -13.12 1.20 17.81
C VAL A 173 -13.23 2.71 17.90
N THR A 174 -12.79 3.28 19.03
CA THR A 174 -12.71 4.73 19.19
C THR A 174 -11.63 5.28 18.26
N LEU A 175 -11.99 6.28 17.47
CA LEU A 175 -11.06 7.01 16.61
C LEU A 175 -10.01 7.68 17.49
N ARG A 176 -8.74 7.48 17.12
CA ARG A 176 -7.59 8.11 17.79
C ARG A 176 -6.84 8.98 16.78
N PRO A 177 -6.18 10.08 17.21
CA PRO A 177 -5.43 10.94 16.31
C PRO A 177 -4.42 10.20 15.45
N GLU A 178 -3.81 9.12 15.96
CA GLU A 178 -2.81 8.33 15.22
C GLU A 178 -3.42 7.59 14.02
N PHE A 179 -4.74 7.34 14.01
CA PHE A 179 -5.44 6.74 12.87
C PHE A 179 -5.68 7.72 11.73
N LEU A 180 -5.61 9.03 12.02
CA LEU A 180 -5.73 10.10 11.04
C LEU A 180 -4.37 10.72 10.68
N ALA A 181 -3.28 10.23 11.30
CA ALA A 181 -1.94 10.68 10.99
C ALA A 181 -1.56 10.31 9.56
N THR A 182 -0.74 11.18 8.97
CA THR A 182 -0.14 10.92 7.66
C THR A 182 0.83 9.77 7.76
N ILE A 183 0.90 9.00 6.68
CA ILE A 183 1.86 7.90 6.59
C ILE A 183 2.99 8.27 5.65
N SER A 184 4.17 7.74 5.92
CA SER A 184 5.31 7.83 5.02
C SER A 184 5.07 7.01 3.73
N LYS A 185 5.74 7.34 2.64
CA LYS A 185 5.76 6.56 1.39
C LYS A 185 6.26 5.14 1.63
N ARG A 186 7.22 4.92 2.54
CA ARG A 186 7.63 3.56 2.94
C ARG A 186 6.49 2.80 3.63
N GLN A 187 5.76 3.45 4.53
CA GLN A 187 4.57 2.87 5.16
C GLN A 187 3.45 2.60 4.13
N PHE A 188 3.30 3.48 3.12
CA PHE A 188 2.36 3.31 2.02
C PHE A 188 2.68 2.04 1.23
N LEU A 189 3.92 1.88 0.77
CA LEU A 189 4.39 0.72 0.03
C LEU A 189 4.25 -0.57 0.86
N ALA A 190 4.58 -0.52 2.16
CA ALA A 190 4.37 -1.67 3.03
C ALA A 190 2.89 -2.03 3.17
N ARG A 191 1.96 -1.08 3.27
CA ARG A 191 0.52 -1.38 3.29
C ARG A 191 0.04 -2.04 1.99
N MET A 192 0.56 -1.61 0.83
CA MET A 192 0.27 -2.30 -0.45
C MET A 192 0.77 -3.75 -0.41
N LEU A 193 2.01 -3.96 0.05
CA LEU A 193 2.58 -5.30 0.19
C LEU A 193 1.81 -6.14 1.21
N THR A 194 1.40 -5.59 2.35
CA THR A 194 0.60 -6.29 3.36
C THR A 194 -0.73 -6.79 2.79
N ASN A 195 -1.37 -6.02 1.89
CA ASN A 195 -2.57 -6.50 1.20
C ASN A 195 -2.27 -7.72 0.30
N LEU A 196 -1.18 -7.68 -0.48
CA LEU A 196 -0.73 -8.82 -1.28
C LEU A 196 -0.36 -10.03 -0.42
N LYS A 197 0.32 -9.81 0.72
CA LYS A 197 0.68 -10.85 1.69
C LYS A 197 -0.56 -11.59 2.16
N TYR A 198 -1.58 -10.84 2.57
CA TYR A 198 -2.86 -11.41 3.00
C TYR A 198 -3.52 -12.23 1.89
N ILE A 199 -3.56 -11.72 0.66
CA ILE A 199 -4.15 -12.41 -0.49
C ILE A 199 -3.40 -13.72 -0.77
N TYR A 200 -2.08 -13.69 -0.85
CA TYR A 200 -1.29 -14.88 -1.19
C TYR A 200 -1.27 -15.92 -0.07
N LEU A 201 -1.24 -15.51 1.19
CA LEU A 201 -1.38 -16.43 2.32
C LEU A 201 -2.74 -17.14 2.31
N ARG A 202 -3.83 -16.41 2.02
CA ARG A 202 -5.16 -17.01 1.88
C ARG A 202 -5.26 -17.98 0.70
N LYS A 203 -4.54 -17.70 -0.39
CA LYS A 203 -4.45 -18.60 -1.56
C LYS A 203 -3.45 -19.74 -1.36
N GLN A 204 -2.74 -19.78 -0.23
CA GLN A 204 -1.66 -20.74 0.05
C GLN A 204 -0.52 -20.70 -0.99
N ASP A 205 -0.32 -19.55 -1.62
CA ASP A 205 0.79 -19.33 -2.56
C ASP A 205 2.05 -18.93 -1.78
N ILE A 206 2.76 -19.94 -1.29
CA ILE A 206 3.88 -19.78 -0.35
C ILE A 206 5.04 -19.00 -0.97
N GLU A 207 5.35 -19.24 -2.24
CA GLU A 207 6.44 -18.54 -2.95
C GLU A 207 6.14 -17.06 -3.10
N LYS A 208 4.91 -16.70 -3.49
CA LYS A 208 4.52 -15.29 -3.58
C LYS A 208 4.40 -14.62 -2.22
N SER A 209 3.90 -15.33 -1.21
CA SER A 209 3.90 -14.86 0.17
C SER A 209 5.31 -14.53 0.65
N LEU A 210 6.27 -15.43 0.42
CA LEU A 210 7.68 -15.20 0.75
C LEU A 210 8.21 -13.97 0.03
N SER A 211 8.00 -13.87 -1.28
CA SER A 211 8.43 -12.73 -2.09
C SER A 211 7.88 -11.38 -1.59
N VAL A 212 6.64 -11.35 -1.13
CA VAL A 212 6.04 -10.15 -0.52
C VAL A 212 6.70 -9.81 0.81
N VAL A 213 6.83 -10.79 1.72
CA VAL A 213 7.44 -10.58 3.05
C VAL A 213 8.88 -10.08 2.94
N GLU A 214 9.66 -10.62 2.01
CA GLU A 214 11.02 -10.14 1.74
C GLU A 214 11.06 -8.64 1.38
N ARG A 215 10.10 -8.15 0.59
CA ARG A 215 10.00 -6.72 0.25
C ARG A 215 9.54 -5.86 1.41
N ILE A 216 8.68 -6.38 2.28
CA ILE A 216 8.31 -5.69 3.52
C ILE A 216 9.55 -5.54 4.41
N LEU A 217 10.37 -6.59 4.54
CA LEU A 217 11.63 -6.54 5.30
C LEU A 217 12.70 -5.65 4.66
N VAL A 218 12.66 -5.42 3.34
CA VAL A 218 13.49 -4.39 2.69
C VAL A 218 13.09 -2.99 3.14
N LEU A 219 11.80 -2.71 3.34
CA LEU A 219 11.30 -1.42 3.83
C LEU A 219 11.53 -1.26 5.34
N PHE A 220 11.31 -2.33 6.10
CA PHE A 220 11.37 -2.37 7.56
C PHE A 220 12.13 -3.61 8.05
N PRO A 221 13.48 -3.56 8.07
CA PRO A 221 14.31 -4.71 8.46
C PRO A 221 14.04 -5.21 9.90
N GLU A 222 13.66 -4.31 10.78
CA GLU A 222 13.39 -4.57 12.20
C GLU A 222 11.96 -5.07 12.48
N ALA A 223 11.16 -5.33 11.44
CA ALA A 223 9.79 -5.82 11.59
C ALA A 223 9.80 -7.28 12.07
N THR A 224 9.86 -7.50 13.38
CA THR A 224 10.01 -8.83 14.01
C THR A 224 8.91 -9.82 13.62
N SER A 225 7.66 -9.35 13.45
CA SER A 225 6.56 -10.19 12.95
C SER A 225 6.80 -10.69 11.52
N GLU A 226 7.43 -9.87 10.67
CA GLU A 226 7.76 -10.23 9.30
C GLU A 226 8.96 -11.17 9.23
N LEU A 227 9.94 -11.03 10.15
CA LEU A 227 11.02 -12.01 10.32
C LEU A 227 10.46 -13.39 10.69
N ARG A 228 9.55 -13.45 11.67
CA ARG A 228 8.85 -14.69 12.03
C ARG A 228 8.16 -15.29 10.82
N ASP A 229 7.34 -14.49 10.12
CA ASP A 229 6.55 -14.98 8.99
C ASP A 229 7.44 -15.46 7.84
N ARG A 230 8.57 -14.78 7.56
CA ARG A 230 9.55 -15.23 6.57
C ARG A 230 10.20 -16.55 6.97
N GLY A 231 10.59 -16.70 8.24
CA GLY A 231 11.15 -17.94 8.77
C GLY A 231 10.18 -19.12 8.65
N LEU A 232 8.89 -18.91 8.91
CA LEU A 232 7.85 -19.93 8.73
C LEU A 232 7.64 -20.30 7.25
N LEU A 233 7.67 -19.31 6.34
CA LEU A 233 7.56 -19.55 4.90
C LEU A 233 8.80 -20.30 4.37
N TYR A 234 10.00 -19.95 4.83
CA TYR A 234 11.22 -20.70 4.52
C TYR A 234 11.14 -22.15 4.99
N TYR A 235 10.62 -22.38 6.20
CA TYR A 235 10.41 -23.74 6.71
C TYR A 235 9.46 -24.55 5.80
N GLN A 236 8.34 -23.96 5.38
CA GLN A 236 7.37 -24.61 4.49
C GLN A 236 7.97 -24.95 3.11
N LEU A 237 8.92 -24.16 2.63
CA LEU A 237 9.63 -24.40 1.36
C LEU A 237 10.86 -25.31 1.52
N GLY A 238 11.17 -25.77 2.73
CA GLY A 238 12.33 -26.63 3.02
C GLY A 238 13.67 -25.87 3.08
N TYR A 239 13.67 -24.54 3.13
CA TYR A 239 14.85 -23.70 3.27
C TYR A 239 15.26 -23.58 4.74
N TYR A 240 15.61 -24.72 5.33
CA TYR A 240 15.86 -24.90 6.76
C TYR A 240 16.93 -23.97 7.36
N PRO A 241 18.11 -23.74 6.73
CA PRO A 241 19.09 -22.81 7.28
C PRO A 241 18.53 -21.38 7.43
N GLN A 242 17.85 -20.88 6.40
CA GLN A 242 17.24 -19.54 6.41
C GLN A 242 16.07 -19.46 7.38
N ALA A 243 15.27 -20.53 7.48
CA ALA A 243 14.18 -20.62 8.45
C ALA A 243 14.72 -20.51 9.88
N SER A 244 15.77 -21.26 10.21
CA SER A 244 16.39 -21.21 11.53
C SER A 244 16.95 -19.84 11.86
N GLU A 245 17.67 -19.20 10.93
CA GLU A 245 18.25 -17.87 11.12
C GLU A 245 17.18 -16.81 11.46
N ASP A 246 16.09 -16.77 10.69
CA ASP A 246 15.00 -15.81 10.91
C ASP A 246 14.23 -16.08 12.21
N LEU A 247 13.94 -17.35 12.52
CA LEU A 247 13.17 -17.72 13.71
C LEU A 247 13.99 -17.57 15.00
N GLU A 248 15.29 -17.83 14.96
CA GLU A 248 16.20 -17.54 16.09
C GLU A 248 16.31 -16.02 16.32
N THR A 249 16.45 -15.24 15.26
CA THR A 249 16.48 -13.76 15.34
C THR A 249 15.16 -13.22 15.91
N TYR A 250 14.02 -13.74 15.46
CA TYR A 250 12.71 -13.40 16.00
C TYR A 250 12.62 -13.66 17.51
N LEU A 251 13.02 -14.86 17.97
CA LEU A 251 13.00 -15.22 19.39
C LEU A 251 13.99 -14.42 20.24
N ALA A 252 15.12 -13.99 19.66
CA ALA A 252 16.06 -13.12 20.33
C ALA A 252 15.45 -11.72 20.60
N ASN A 253 14.69 -11.19 19.63
CA ASN A 253 14.06 -9.88 19.74
C ASN A 253 12.76 -9.89 20.58
N VAL A 254 11.99 -10.99 20.54
CA VAL A 254 10.70 -11.12 21.25
C VAL A 254 10.60 -12.45 21.99
N PRO A 255 11.42 -12.69 23.04
CA PRO A 255 11.56 -14.02 23.67
C PRO A 255 10.29 -14.52 24.38
N ASN A 256 9.40 -13.60 24.75
CA ASN A 256 8.16 -13.86 25.48
C ASN A 256 6.92 -13.70 24.60
N ALA A 257 7.06 -13.78 23.27
CA ALA A 257 5.91 -13.82 22.37
C ALA A 257 4.99 -15.02 22.68
N GLU A 258 3.70 -14.86 22.44
CA GLU A 258 2.69 -15.90 22.71
C GLU A 258 2.99 -17.22 21.98
N ASP A 259 3.53 -17.13 20.77
CA ASP A 259 3.91 -18.26 19.92
C ASP A 259 5.35 -18.77 20.16
N ALA A 260 6.12 -18.17 21.08
CA ALA A 260 7.54 -18.46 21.26
C ALA A 260 7.83 -19.93 21.58
N ALA A 261 6.96 -20.60 22.35
CA ALA A 261 7.09 -22.03 22.65
C ALA A 261 6.92 -22.89 21.38
N THR A 262 5.98 -22.52 20.51
CA THR A 262 5.75 -23.20 19.22
C THR A 262 6.95 -23.01 18.29
N ILE A 263 7.49 -21.79 18.20
CA ILE A 263 8.66 -21.50 17.37
C ILE A 263 9.91 -22.26 17.87
N ARG A 264 10.14 -22.33 19.19
CA ARG A 264 11.25 -23.13 19.76
C ARG A 264 11.12 -24.62 19.43
N ARG A 265 9.90 -25.17 19.47
CA ARG A 265 9.65 -26.55 19.10
C ARG A 265 9.96 -26.79 17.62
N LEU A 266 9.49 -25.90 16.74
CA LEU A 266 9.78 -25.95 15.31
C LEU A 266 11.29 -25.92 15.03
N LEU A 267 12.03 -25.02 15.68
CA LEU A 267 13.50 -24.96 15.58
C LEU A 267 14.19 -26.26 16.01
N GLY A 268 13.60 -27.01 16.95
CA GLY A 268 14.10 -28.33 17.35
C GLY A 268 13.91 -29.41 16.28
N GLU A 269 12.94 -29.25 15.38
CA GLU A 269 12.64 -30.16 14.27
C GLU A 269 13.51 -29.89 13.02
N ILE A 270 14.08 -28.68 12.91
CA ILE A 270 14.91 -28.24 11.78
C ILE A 270 16.39 -28.69 11.92
N LYS A 271 16.80 -29.10 13.13
CA LYS A 271 18.19 -29.48 13.46
C LYS A 271 18.57 -30.89 13.03
#